data_AF-A0A524PDN8-F1
#
_entry.id   AF-A0A524PDN8-F1
#
_cell.length_a   1.000
_cell.length_b   1.000
_cell.length_c   1.000
_cell.angle_alpha   90.00
_cell.angle_beta   90.00
_cell.angle_gamma   90.00
#
_symmetry.space_group_name_H-M   'P 1'
#
loop_
_entity.id
_entity.type
_entity.pdbx_description
1 polymer ?
#
loop_
_entity_poly.entity_id
_entity_poly.type
_entity_poly.pdbx_seq_one_letter_code
_entity_poly.pdbx_strand_id
1 'polypeptide(L)'
;GDGYGGFEVFRRQLEEIEAQGLQSAFQLHKETYAQLSILMNNGSCLDLAENAALGERYINHLAQLSGEIRAVLGPINLNSAKQLVGALTRKVPSITLTEYQWKKWDDEEEKFSTKKAVLMREAHKHPIIAKVLEYRRRETLRRFVTGIHKHVRKRGKLAFVETSIRGDVTVTHRMSSSKPNLQNLARDTEEESALQLNVKSQYISRFLGGTLSEADESQLELRIAAIASSDGAMMDAFLRGTDVHTELAAMMRGISTKHVTEAIRQAGKTTNFHVLYGGAAFGLSLRLGCSKPEAEGMIAQFYATFHGFEAWQRAQEAFAKKHLYVESMFGRRRHFVQPRSWKAPEGKRILRQAVNAPIQGDASAVTNIGIKQAMDRIEKERLQSKLFMTVHDSALTDNYPGEREYIHDILRDEMEHPNTEQFGVKLTLPLQVDIKTGPTWGSMSKLVTA
;
A
#
# COMPACT_ATOMS: atom_id res chain seq x y z
N GLY A 1 -18.69 31.09 2.88
CA GLY A 1 -18.51 32.54 2.75
C GLY A 1 -18.72 33.21 4.09
N ASP A 2 -19.82 32.88 4.77
CA ASP A 2 -20.10 33.28 6.14
C ASP A 2 -19.64 32.19 7.14
N GLY A 3 -18.81 32.57 8.11
CA GLY A 3 -18.33 31.68 9.17
C GLY A 3 -19.44 31.13 10.07
N TYR A 4 -20.55 31.86 10.20
CA TYR A 4 -21.73 31.40 10.93
C TYR A 4 -22.39 30.20 10.26
N GLY A 5 -22.57 30.26 8.94
CA GLY A 5 -23.10 29.12 8.18
C GLY A 5 -22.22 27.86 8.29
N GLY A 6 -20.89 28.04 8.31
CA GLY A 6 -19.96 26.93 8.54
C GLY A 6 -20.09 26.33 9.95
N PHE A 7 -20.21 27.19 10.97
CA PHE A 7 -20.39 26.76 12.35
C PHE A 7 -21.71 26.00 12.56
N GLU A 8 -22.82 26.49 11.98
CA GLU A 8 -24.13 25.85 12.13
C GLU A 8 -24.17 24.47 11.46
N VAL A 9 -23.51 24.30 10.30
CA VAL A 9 -23.34 22.97 9.67
C VAL A 9 -22.51 22.06 10.57
N PHE A 10 -21.39 22.56 11.11
CA PHE A 10 -20.54 21.77 12.01
C PHE A 10 -21.29 21.33 13.27
N ARG A 11 -22.08 22.21 13.87
CA ARG A 11 -22.91 21.92 15.05
C ARG A 11 -23.90 20.77 14.78
N ARG A 12 -24.61 20.81 13.66
CA ARG A 12 -25.54 19.74 13.25
C ARG A 12 -24.83 18.42 12.97
N GLN A 13 -23.66 18.48 12.34
CA GLN A 13 -22.84 17.29 12.11
C GLN A 13 -22.37 16.63 13.41
N LEU A 14 -22.09 17.41 14.46
CA LEU A 14 -21.74 16.85 15.77
C LEU A 14 -22.92 16.08 16.40
N GLU A 15 -24.14 16.62 16.31
CA GLU A 15 -25.36 15.93 16.76
C GLU A 15 -25.57 14.62 16.00
N GLU A 16 -25.35 14.61 14.68
CA GLU A 16 -25.44 13.39 13.86
C GLU A 16 -24.35 12.38 14.20
N ILE A 17 -23.10 12.82 14.44
CA ILE A 17 -21.99 11.97 14.86
C ILE A 17 -22.32 11.29 16.17
N GLU A 18 -22.88 12.02 17.14
CA GLU A 18 -23.28 11.47 18.42
C GLU A 18 -24.45 10.49 18.29
N ALA A 19 -25.51 10.88 17.58
CA ALA A 19 -26.68 10.04 17.35
C ALA A 19 -26.33 8.72 16.62
N GLN A 20 -25.27 8.73 15.81
CA GLN A 20 -24.80 7.56 15.06
C GLN A 20 -23.72 6.75 15.78
N GLY A 21 -23.21 7.19 16.93
CA GLY A 21 -22.13 6.48 17.64
C GLY A 21 -20.76 6.62 16.98
N LEU A 22 -20.51 7.69 16.24
CA LEU A 22 -19.29 7.90 15.44
C LEU A 22 -18.22 8.74 16.16
N GLN A 23 -18.38 9.00 17.46
CA GLN A 23 -17.52 9.90 18.24
C GLN A 23 -16.06 9.46 18.22
N SER A 24 -15.77 8.17 18.45
CA SER A 24 -14.40 7.64 18.44
C SER A 24 -13.73 7.82 17.07
N ALA A 25 -14.44 7.49 15.99
CA ALA A 25 -13.94 7.67 14.63
C ALA A 25 -13.69 9.14 14.30
N PHE A 26 -14.59 10.03 14.73
CA PHE A 26 -14.44 11.46 14.54
C PHE A 26 -13.24 12.04 15.32
N GLN A 27 -13.07 11.63 16.57
CA GLN A 27 -11.95 12.05 17.41
C GLN A 27 -10.62 11.58 16.83
N LEU A 28 -10.52 10.32 16.41
CA LEU A 28 -9.34 9.79 15.73
C LEU A 28 -9.03 10.59 14.45
N HIS A 29 -10.05 10.88 13.64
CA HIS A 29 -9.89 11.67 12.42
C HIS A 29 -9.40 13.09 12.71
N LYS A 30 -9.92 13.74 13.76
CA LYS A 30 -9.46 15.08 14.20
C LYS A 30 -7.99 15.06 14.62
N GLU A 31 -7.59 14.06 15.39
CA GLU A 31 -6.21 13.92 15.87
C GLU A 31 -5.22 13.63 14.74
N THR A 32 -5.60 12.78 13.79
CA THR A 32 -4.77 12.45 12.62
C THR A 32 -4.63 13.64 11.67
N TYR A 33 -5.63 14.52 11.56
CA TYR A 33 -5.55 15.72 10.72
C TYR A 33 -4.46 16.71 11.15
N ALA A 34 -4.25 16.89 12.45
CA ALA A 34 -3.19 17.75 12.96
C ALA A 34 -1.80 17.26 12.51
N GLN A 35 -1.59 15.93 12.52
CA GLN A 35 -0.35 15.31 12.07
C GLN A 35 -0.06 15.61 10.60
N LEU A 36 -1.09 15.57 9.74
CA LEU A 36 -0.95 15.82 8.30
C LEU A 36 -0.31 17.18 8.02
N SER A 37 -0.72 18.21 8.76
CA SER A 37 -0.16 19.56 8.59
C SER A 37 1.33 19.59 8.97
N ILE A 38 1.73 18.87 10.02
CA ILE A 38 3.13 18.80 10.46
C ILE A 38 3.97 18.08 9.41
N LEU A 39 3.52 16.92 8.91
CA LEU A 39 4.21 16.15 7.88
C LEU A 39 4.41 16.97 6.60
N MET A 40 3.34 17.61 6.11
CA MET A 40 3.40 18.46 4.92
C MET A 40 4.33 19.68 5.14
N ASN A 41 4.31 20.29 6.32
CA ASN A 41 5.20 21.40 6.65
C ASN A 41 6.66 20.94 6.72
N ASN A 42 6.94 19.76 7.27
CA ASN A 42 8.29 19.22 7.35
C ASN A 42 8.85 18.91 5.97
N GLY A 43 8.07 18.27 5.09
CA GLY A 43 8.41 18.00 3.69
C GLY A 43 9.57 17.02 3.50
N SER A 44 9.66 16.40 2.31
CA SER A 44 10.77 15.50 1.95
C SER A 44 11.92 16.30 1.33
N CYS A 45 13.11 16.26 1.92
CA CYS A 45 14.27 16.97 1.36
C CYS A 45 14.78 16.26 0.10
N LEU A 46 15.07 17.04 -0.93
CA LEU A 46 15.43 16.58 -2.27
C LEU A 46 16.83 17.07 -2.66
N ASP A 47 17.67 16.14 -3.11
CA ASP A 47 18.91 16.46 -3.79
C ASP A 47 18.61 16.81 -5.26
N LEU A 48 18.76 18.10 -5.60
CA LEU A 48 18.51 18.59 -6.95
C LEU A 48 19.56 18.10 -7.97
N ALA A 49 20.81 17.89 -7.54
CA ALA A 49 21.86 17.42 -8.42
C ALA A 49 21.63 15.93 -8.76
N GLU A 50 21.33 15.12 -7.75
CA GLU A 50 20.99 13.72 -7.96
C GLU A 50 19.66 13.55 -8.71
N ASN A 51 18.65 14.39 -8.47
CA ASN A 51 17.42 14.37 -9.28
C ASN A 51 17.70 14.58 -10.78
N ALA A 52 18.55 15.56 -11.12
CA ALA A 52 18.93 15.83 -12.50
C ALA A 52 19.72 14.66 -13.11
N ALA A 53 20.72 14.15 -12.38
CA ALA A 53 21.52 13.00 -12.81
C ALA A 53 20.64 11.74 -13.01
N LEU A 54 19.73 11.47 -12.09
CA LEU A 54 18.76 10.37 -12.20
C LEU A 54 17.86 10.54 -13.42
N GLY A 55 17.41 11.77 -13.70
CA GLY A 55 16.64 12.10 -14.91
C GLY A 55 17.38 11.72 -16.20
N GLU A 56 18.67 12.06 -16.30
CA GLU A 56 19.52 11.69 -17.43
C GLU A 56 19.73 10.17 -17.54
N ARG A 57 19.96 9.47 -16.42
CA ARG A 57 20.06 7.99 -16.42
C ARG A 57 18.80 7.34 -16.98
N TYR A 58 17.62 7.83 -16.59
CA TYR A 58 16.35 7.37 -17.15
C TYR A 58 16.23 7.65 -18.66
N ILE A 59 16.60 8.85 -19.12
CA ILE A 59 16.53 9.23 -20.54
C ILE A 59 17.42 8.29 -21.38
N ASN A 60 18.65 8.06 -20.95
CA ASN A 60 19.61 7.19 -21.64
C ASN A 60 19.12 5.75 -21.69
N HIS A 61 18.65 5.20 -20.57
CA HIS A 61 18.13 3.84 -20.53
C HIS A 61 16.87 3.67 -21.38
N LEU A 62 15.97 4.65 -21.37
CA LEU A 62 14.78 4.61 -22.22
C LEU A 62 15.10 4.73 -23.69
N ALA A 63 16.16 5.45 -24.08
CA ALA A 63 16.63 5.51 -25.46
C ALA A 63 17.11 4.13 -25.93
N GLN A 64 17.94 3.45 -25.13
CA GLN A 64 18.39 2.08 -25.41
C GLN A 64 17.20 1.12 -25.55
N LEU A 65 16.34 1.06 -24.53
CA LEU A 65 15.18 0.17 -24.52
C LEU A 65 14.20 0.47 -25.66
N SER A 66 14.03 1.75 -26.01
CA SER A 66 13.24 2.14 -27.19
C SER A 66 13.84 1.63 -28.49
N GLY A 67 15.17 1.69 -28.63
CA GLY A 67 15.90 1.16 -29.79
C GLY A 67 15.68 -0.34 -29.95
N GLU A 68 15.84 -1.09 -28.87
CA GLU A 68 15.61 -2.54 -28.84
C GLU A 68 14.16 -2.91 -29.21
N ILE A 69 13.18 -2.17 -28.68
CA ILE A 69 11.78 -2.42 -29.00
C ILE A 69 11.47 -2.07 -30.47
N ARG A 70 11.99 -0.95 -30.97
CA ARG A 70 11.77 -0.50 -32.35
C ARG A 70 12.48 -1.38 -33.39
N ALA A 71 13.60 -2.01 -33.04
CA ALA A 71 14.24 -3.01 -33.89
C ALA A 71 13.31 -4.20 -34.19
N VAL A 72 12.40 -4.51 -33.27
CA VAL A 72 11.45 -5.63 -33.40
C VAL A 72 10.09 -5.19 -33.96
N LEU A 73 9.57 -4.04 -33.50
CA LEU A 73 8.22 -3.56 -33.82
C LEU A 73 8.16 -2.56 -34.99
N GLY A 74 9.32 -2.02 -35.40
CA GLY A 74 9.44 -0.93 -36.37
C GLY A 74 9.32 0.46 -35.73
N PRO A 75 9.38 1.53 -36.54
CA PRO A 75 9.37 2.91 -36.06
C PRO A 75 7.98 3.31 -35.57
N ILE A 76 7.74 3.10 -34.28
CA ILE A 76 6.49 3.50 -33.61
C ILE A 76 6.74 4.42 -32.42
N ASN A 77 5.71 5.18 -32.07
CA ASN A 77 5.59 5.85 -30.80
C ASN A 77 5.13 4.86 -29.74
N LEU A 78 6.05 4.46 -28.85
CA LEU A 78 5.80 3.52 -27.75
C LEU A 78 4.82 4.04 -26.69
N ASN A 79 4.50 5.34 -26.71
CA ASN A 79 3.46 5.93 -25.86
C ASN A 79 2.07 5.91 -26.53
N SER A 80 1.98 5.60 -27.83
CA SER A 80 0.72 5.49 -28.55
C SER A 80 0.16 4.08 -28.45
N ALA A 81 -0.91 3.91 -27.66
CA ALA A 81 -1.59 2.63 -27.51
C ALA A 81 -2.03 2.07 -28.88
N LYS A 82 -2.53 2.92 -29.78
CA LYS A 82 -2.97 2.53 -31.13
C LYS A 82 -1.82 1.95 -31.97
N GLN A 83 -0.68 2.64 -31.99
CA GLN A 83 0.48 2.16 -32.75
C GLN A 83 1.08 0.88 -32.15
N LEU A 84 1.12 0.79 -30.82
CA LEU A 84 1.58 -0.42 -30.12
C LEU A 84 0.68 -1.62 -30.41
N VAL A 85 -0.65 -1.47 -30.38
CA VAL A 85 -1.58 -2.55 -30.76
C VAL A 85 -1.26 -3.02 -32.17
N GLY A 86 -1.24 -2.11 -33.15
CA GLY A 86 -1.00 -2.47 -34.54
C GLY A 86 0.35 -3.19 -34.74
N ALA A 87 1.41 -2.70 -34.11
CA ALA A 87 2.73 -3.30 -34.23
C ALA A 87 2.85 -4.65 -33.51
N LEU A 88 2.29 -4.78 -32.31
CA LEU A 88 2.31 -6.04 -31.54
C LEU A 88 1.48 -7.12 -32.23
N THR A 89 0.26 -6.82 -32.68
CA THR A 89 -0.59 -7.79 -33.40
C THR A 89 0.06 -8.22 -34.72
N ARG A 90 0.71 -7.30 -35.44
CA ARG A 90 1.45 -7.64 -36.66
C ARG A 90 2.67 -8.53 -36.38
N LYS A 91 3.44 -8.23 -35.32
CA LYS A 91 4.69 -8.94 -35.02
C LYS A 91 4.47 -10.25 -34.27
N VAL A 92 3.40 -10.34 -33.49
CA VAL A 92 3.03 -11.49 -32.67
C VAL A 92 1.58 -11.85 -33.00
N PRO A 93 1.30 -12.52 -34.14
CA PRO A 93 -0.08 -12.81 -34.56
C PRO A 93 -0.89 -13.63 -33.56
N SER A 94 -0.21 -14.39 -32.68
CA SER A 94 -0.83 -15.18 -31.61
C SER A 94 -1.30 -14.35 -30.41
N ILE A 95 -0.97 -13.06 -30.34
CA ILE A 95 -1.31 -12.20 -29.20
C ILE A 95 -2.79 -11.82 -29.21
N THR A 96 -3.43 -11.87 -28.04
CA THR A 96 -4.83 -11.45 -27.88
C THR A 96 -4.89 -10.22 -26.98
N LEU A 97 -4.89 -9.04 -27.61
CA LEU A 97 -4.89 -7.74 -26.92
C LEU A 97 -6.29 -7.19 -26.65
N THR A 98 -7.27 -8.05 -26.41
CA THR A 98 -8.66 -7.61 -26.20
C THR A 98 -9.05 -7.58 -24.73
N GLU A 99 -9.86 -6.57 -24.38
CA GLU A 99 -10.44 -6.34 -23.06
C GLU A 99 -11.94 -6.03 -23.24
N TYR A 100 -12.79 -6.73 -22.50
CA TYR A 100 -14.23 -6.48 -22.47
C TYR A 100 -14.52 -5.30 -21.54
N GLN A 101 -15.24 -4.30 -22.02
CA GLN A 101 -15.72 -3.17 -21.21
C GLN A 101 -17.24 -3.20 -21.10
N TRP A 102 -17.73 -3.06 -19.87
CA TRP A 102 -19.16 -2.92 -19.59
C TRP A 102 -19.63 -1.53 -20.00
N LYS A 103 -20.59 -1.43 -20.92
CA LYS A 103 -21.30 -0.17 -21.15
C LYS A 103 -22.38 0.04 -20.09
N LYS A 104 -22.84 1.28 -19.97
CA LYS A 104 -23.88 1.73 -19.01
C LYS A 104 -25.23 0.99 -19.17
N TRP A 105 -25.37 0.13 -20.18
CA TRP A 105 -26.61 -0.54 -20.60
C TRP A 105 -26.37 -1.99 -21.10
N ASP A 106 -25.54 -2.76 -20.38
CA ASP A 106 -25.40 -4.23 -20.54
C ASP A 106 -24.88 -4.77 -21.90
N ASP A 107 -24.38 -3.91 -22.78
CA ASP A 107 -23.61 -4.33 -23.97
C ASP A 107 -22.11 -4.43 -23.68
N GLU A 108 -21.52 -5.60 -23.90
CA GLU A 108 -20.07 -5.79 -23.90
C GLU A 108 -19.48 -5.35 -25.25
N GLU A 109 -18.52 -4.42 -25.24
CA GLU A 109 -17.74 -4.08 -26.44
C GLU A 109 -16.31 -4.60 -26.28
N GLU A 110 -15.87 -5.45 -27.21
CA GLU A 110 -14.49 -5.91 -27.29
C GLU A 110 -13.61 -4.79 -27.84
N LYS A 111 -12.64 -4.33 -27.04
CA LYS A 111 -11.68 -3.30 -27.46
C LYS A 111 -10.25 -3.77 -27.34
N PHE A 112 -9.43 -3.34 -28.29
CA PHE A 112 -7.99 -3.51 -28.18
C PHE A 112 -7.43 -2.64 -27.04
N SER A 113 -6.64 -3.27 -26.19
CA SER A 113 -6.09 -2.69 -24.97
C SER A 113 -4.66 -3.14 -24.81
N THR A 114 -3.77 -2.20 -24.47
CA THR A 114 -2.40 -2.49 -24.08
C THR A 114 -2.20 -2.27 -22.59
N LYS A 115 -3.27 -2.29 -21.78
CA LYS A 115 -3.13 -2.14 -20.32
C LYS A 115 -2.21 -3.23 -19.75
N LYS A 116 -1.58 -2.94 -18.62
CA LYS A 116 -0.64 -3.85 -17.94
C LYS A 116 -1.23 -5.26 -17.79
N ALA A 117 -2.47 -5.40 -17.35
CA ALA A 117 -3.12 -6.70 -17.16
C ALA A 117 -3.24 -7.51 -18.46
N VAL A 118 -3.60 -6.85 -19.57
CA VAL A 118 -3.71 -7.49 -20.89
C VAL A 118 -2.34 -7.92 -21.39
N LEU A 119 -1.34 -7.03 -21.33
CA LEU A 119 0.03 -7.37 -21.74
C LEU A 119 0.63 -8.49 -20.88
N MET A 120 0.40 -8.49 -19.56
CA MET A 120 0.90 -9.53 -18.65
C MET A 120 0.31 -10.91 -18.99
N ARG A 121 -0.98 -11.00 -19.35
CA ARG A 121 -1.62 -12.27 -19.77
C ARG A 121 -0.89 -12.88 -20.96
N GLU A 122 -0.41 -12.03 -21.86
CA GLU A 122 0.20 -12.43 -23.12
C GLU A 122 1.73 -12.50 -23.07
N ALA A 123 2.36 -12.14 -21.94
CA ALA A 123 3.81 -11.96 -21.84
C ALA A 123 4.61 -13.23 -22.21
N HIS A 124 4.04 -14.42 -21.99
CA HIS A 124 4.64 -15.71 -22.34
C HIS A 124 4.71 -15.95 -23.87
N LYS A 125 3.94 -15.22 -24.68
CA LYS A 125 3.88 -15.42 -26.13
C LYS A 125 5.06 -14.81 -26.89
N HIS A 126 5.66 -13.74 -26.36
CA HIS A 126 6.86 -13.15 -26.97
C HIS A 126 7.61 -12.23 -25.98
N PRO A 127 8.96 -12.30 -25.90
CA PRO A 127 9.78 -11.44 -25.05
C PRO A 127 9.60 -9.92 -25.21
N ILE A 128 9.09 -9.47 -26.36
CA ILE A 128 8.91 -8.04 -26.65
C ILE A 128 7.86 -7.40 -25.74
N ILE A 129 6.90 -8.20 -25.26
CA ILE A 129 5.82 -7.74 -24.38
C ILE A 129 6.39 -7.36 -23.02
N ALA A 130 7.35 -8.14 -22.50
CA ALA A 130 8.07 -7.83 -21.27
C ALA A 130 8.85 -6.50 -21.41
N LYS A 131 9.57 -6.30 -22.53
CA LYS A 131 10.28 -5.04 -22.80
C LYS A 131 9.32 -3.84 -22.90
N VAL A 132 8.15 -3.99 -23.50
CA VAL A 132 7.13 -2.92 -23.56
C VAL A 132 6.58 -2.59 -22.17
N LEU A 133 6.34 -3.59 -21.33
CA LEU A 133 5.91 -3.40 -19.93
C LEU A 133 6.98 -2.65 -19.12
N GLU A 134 8.25 -3.04 -19.29
CA GLU A 134 9.41 -2.41 -18.68
C GLU A 134 9.57 -0.95 -19.12
N TYR A 135 9.47 -0.68 -20.43
CA TYR A 135 9.53 0.67 -20.99
C TYR A 135 8.47 1.58 -20.36
N ARG A 136 7.22 1.09 -20.24
CA ARG A 136 6.13 1.87 -19.64
C ARG A 136 6.33 2.14 -18.16
N ARG A 137 6.87 1.16 -17.41
CA ARG A 137 7.25 1.35 -16.00
C ARG A 137 8.30 2.45 -15.90
N ARG A 138 9.41 2.33 -16.62
CA ARG A 138 10.53 3.28 -16.60
C ARG A 138 10.12 4.68 -17.10
N GLU A 139 9.31 4.79 -18.14
CA GLU A 139 8.82 6.09 -18.64
C GLU A 139 7.90 6.79 -17.62
N THR A 140 7.10 6.03 -16.86
CA THR A 140 6.30 6.57 -15.76
C THR A 140 7.21 7.14 -14.66
N LEU A 141 8.26 6.42 -14.29
CA LEU A 141 9.23 6.86 -13.28
C LEU A 141 10.07 8.05 -13.79
N ARG A 142 10.50 8.06 -15.05
CA ARG A 142 11.17 9.22 -15.67
C ARG A 142 10.29 10.47 -15.60
N ARG A 143 9.01 10.37 -15.94
CA ARG A 143 8.06 11.50 -15.85
C ARG A 143 7.91 12.00 -14.43
N PHE A 144 7.90 11.09 -13.46
CA PHE A 144 7.89 11.44 -12.04
C PHE A 144 9.15 12.22 -11.66
N VAL A 145 10.34 11.68 -11.94
CA VAL A 145 11.64 12.29 -11.60
C VAL A 145 11.79 13.66 -12.27
N THR A 146 11.58 13.72 -13.59
CA THR A 146 11.75 14.97 -14.35
C THR A 146 10.66 16.00 -14.07
N GLY A 147 9.46 15.57 -13.63
CA GLY A 147 8.34 16.44 -13.30
C GLY A 147 8.33 16.97 -11.87
N ILE A 148 9.16 16.42 -10.98
CA ILE A 148 9.11 16.71 -9.53
C ILE A 148 9.36 18.18 -9.21
N HIS A 149 10.14 18.89 -10.03
CA HIS A 149 10.47 20.31 -9.86
C HIS A 149 9.25 21.23 -9.71
N LYS A 150 8.09 20.85 -10.28
CA LYS A 150 6.82 21.60 -10.17
C LYS A 150 6.25 21.61 -8.75
N HIS A 151 6.77 20.73 -7.89
CA HIS A 151 6.34 20.53 -6.52
C HIS A 151 7.48 20.77 -5.53
N VAL A 152 8.57 21.39 -5.98
CA VAL A 152 9.73 21.70 -5.13
C VAL A 152 9.63 23.13 -4.63
N ARG A 153 9.78 23.30 -3.32
CA ARG A 153 9.96 24.60 -2.69
C ARG A 153 11.35 24.68 -2.05
N LYS A 154 12.07 25.76 -2.35
CA LYS A 154 13.36 26.04 -1.72
C LYS A 154 13.17 26.70 -0.36
N ARG A 155 13.96 26.28 0.62
CA ARG A 155 14.06 26.87 1.95
C ARG A 155 15.55 27.05 2.27
N GLY A 156 16.06 28.27 2.06
CA GLY A 156 17.50 28.53 2.09
C GLY A 156 18.24 27.75 0.99
N LYS A 157 19.27 26.99 1.38
CA LYS A 157 20.05 26.14 0.46
C LYS A 157 19.38 24.78 0.16
N LEU A 158 18.33 24.42 0.89
CA LEU A 158 17.66 23.13 0.77
C LEU A 158 16.43 23.21 -0.15
N ALA A 159 16.09 22.08 -0.74
CA ALA A 159 14.91 21.90 -1.58
C ALA A 159 14.00 20.84 -0.97
N PHE A 160 12.71 21.13 -0.87
CA PHE A 160 11.72 20.21 -0.30
C PHE A 160 10.62 19.92 -1.30
N VAL A 161 10.24 18.66 -1.44
CA VAL A 161 9.05 18.26 -2.19
C VAL A 161 7.83 18.50 -1.32
N GLU A 162 6.96 19.40 -1.76
CA GLU A 162 5.65 19.63 -1.16
C GLU A 162 4.67 18.60 -1.72
N THR A 163 4.32 17.60 -0.92
CA THR A 163 3.25 16.64 -1.24
C THR A 163 2.00 17.00 -0.47
N SER A 164 0.83 16.87 -1.11
CA SER A 164 -0.46 17.02 -0.43
C SER A 164 -0.86 15.68 0.17
N ILE A 165 -0.85 15.61 1.50
CA ILE A 165 -1.30 14.45 2.27
C ILE A 165 -2.72 14.71 2.77
N ARG A 166 -3.65 13.78 2.53
CA ARG A 166 -5.07 13.92 2.84
C ARG A 166 -5.65 12.66 3.48
N GLY A 167 -6.39 12.82 4.57
CA GLY A 167 -7.09 11.75 5.30
C GLY A 167 -8.57 11.55 4.94
N ASP A 168 -9.20 12.48 4.22
CA ASP A 168 -10.61 12.45 3.80
C ASP A 168 -10.87 11.72 2.47
N VAL A 169 -9.83 11.31 1.75
CA VAL A 169 -9.98 10.83 0.37
C VAL A 169 -10.30 9.34 0.32
N THR A 170 -9.71 8.57 1.23
CA THR A 170 -9.79 7.11 1.16
C THR A 170 -10.99 6.62 1.97
N VAL A 171 -11.62 5.56 1.50
CA VAL A 171 -12.71 4.88 2.23
C VAL A 171 -12.18 3.92 3.30
N THR A 172 -10.88 3.90 3.58
CA THR A 172 -10.21 2.97 4.54
C THR A 172 -9.26 3.65 5.52
N HIS A 173 -9.46 4.93 5.85
CA HIS A 173 -8.69 5.70 6.84
C HIS A 173 -7.20 5.94 6.49
N ARG A 174 -6.71 5.27 5.43
CA ARG A 174 -5.39 5.50 4.86
C ARG A 174 -5.24 6.95 4.44
N MET A 175 -4.10 7.54 4.78
CA MET A 175 -3.66 8.79 4.19
C MET A 175 -3.40 8.59 2.70
N SER A 176 -3.73 9.58 1.90
CA SER A 176 -3.41 9.62 0.47
C SER A 176 -2.44 10.75 0.17
N SER A 177 -1.48 10.51 -0.70
CA SER A 177 -0.56 11.56 -1.19
C SER A 177 -0.81 11.92 -2.65
N SER A 178 -0.66 13.20 -2.98
CA SER A 178 -0.83 13.70 -4.35
C SER A 178 0.01 14.95 -4.59
N LYS A 179 0.29 15.22 -5.87
CA LYS A 179 1.02 16.44 -6.32
C LYS A 179 2.36 16.67 -5.59
N PRO A 180 3.33 15.72 -5.60
CA PRO A 180 3.29 14.41 -6.24
C PRO A 180 2.89 13.30 -5.23
N ASN A 181 2.54 12.11 -5.73
CA ASN A 181 2.25 10.97 -4.86
C ASN A 181 3.56 10.28 -4.44
N LEU A 182 3.94 10.45 -3.17
CA LEU A 182 5.16 9.85 -2.60
C LEU A 182 4.92 8.48 -1.94
N GLN A 183 3.66 8.08 -1.75
CA GLN A 183 3.33 6.77 -1.19
C GLN A 183 3.48 5.63 -2.22
N ASN A 184 3.29 5.94 -3.50
CA ASN A 184 3.36 4.96 -4.58
C ASN A 184 4.74 4.90 -5.26
N LEU A 185 5.80 5.39 -4.61
CA LEU A 185 7.15 5.24 -5.13
C LEU A 185 7.49 3.75 -5.25
N ALA A 186 8.05 3.37 -6.39
CA ALA A 186 8.41 1.99 -6.66
C ALA A 186 9.34 1.45 -5.56
N ARG A 187 9.13 0.19 -5.19
CA ARG A 187 10.11 -0.54 -4.39
C ARG A 187 11.31 -0.83 -5.27
N ASP A 188 12.49 -0.66 -4.69
CA ASP A 188 13.74 -0.96 -5.37
C ASP A 188 13.79 -2.45 -5.75
N THR A 189 14.38 -2.71 -6.91
CA THR A 189 14.61 -4.07 -7.42
C THR A 189 16.10 -4.20 -7.71
N GLU A 190 16.65 -5.41 -7.68
CA GLU A 190 18.07 -5.62 -7.99
C GLU A 190 18.49 -4.97 -9.32
N GLU A 191 17.59 -5.01 -10.31
CA GLU A 191 17.77 -4.35 -11.60
C GLU A 191 17.78 -2.81 -11.47
N GLU A 192 16.84 -2.22 -10.73
CA GLU A 192 16.80 -0.77 -10.48
C GLU A 192 18.04 -0.29 -9.70
N SER A 193 18.52 -1.08 -8.73
CA SER A 193 19.76 -0.80 -8.01
C SER A 193 20.99 -0.90 -8.93
N ALA A 194 21.09 -1.95 -9.75
CA ALA A 194 22.20 -2.16 -10.68
C ALA A 194 22.30 -1.04 -11.74
N LEU A 195 21.15 -0.53 -12.18
CA LEU A 195 21.07 0.56 -13.14
C LEU A 195 21.08 1.95 -12.50
N GLN A 196 21.15 2.04 -11.17
CA GLN A 196 21.08 3.29 -10.41
C GLN A 196 19.82 4.12 -10.74
N LEU A 197 18.69 3.45 -10.96
CA LEU A 197 17.40 4.04 -11.32
C LEU A 197 16.43 4.13 -10.13
N ASN A 198 16.86 3.80 -8.90
CA ASN A 198 16.02 3.88 -7.73
C ASN A 198 15.52 5.32 -7.50
N VAL A 199 14.23 5.56 -7.71
CA VAL A 199 13.62 6.90 -7.57
C VAL A 199 13.68 7.47 -6.16
N LYS A 200 13.93 6.64 -5.15
CA LYS A 200 14.06 7.08 -3.76
C LYS A 200 15.47 7.62 -3.45
N SER A 201 16.47 7.42 -4.31
CA SER A 201 17.85 7.88 -4.09
C SER A 201 17.98 9.40 -3.97
N GLN A 202 17.10 10.15 -4.65
CA GLN A 202 17.09 11.61 -4.66
C GLN A 202 16.61 12.25 -3.35
N TYR A 203 16.05 11.48 -2.40
CA TYR A 203 15.58 12.00 -1.12
C TYR A 203 16.64 11.78 -0.05
N ILE A 204 17.06 12.88 0.57
CA ILE A 204 18.18 12.93 1.51
C ILE A 204 17.76 13.51 2.86
N SER A 205 18.60 13.33 3.87
CA SER A 205 18.46 14.04 5.15
C SER A 205 18.57 15.55 4.95
N ARG A 206 17.76 16.33 5.67
CA ARG A 206 17.91 17.80 5.72
C ARG A 206 19.10 18.24 6.58
N PHE A 207 19.58 17.34 7.45
CA PHE A 207 20.66 17.59 8.37
C PHE A 207 21.98 17.08 7.80
N LEU A 208 23.02 17.91 7.87
CA LEU A 208 24.37 17.50 7.51
C LEU A 208 24.83 16.39 8.46
N GLY A 209 25.22 15.23 7.92
CA GLY A 209 25.57 14.04 8.71
C GLY A 209 24.37 13.30 9.31
N GLY A 210 23.14 13.74 9.01
CA GLY A 210 21.91 13.07 9.43
C GLY A 210 21.59 11.84 8.58
N THR A 211 20.58 11.09 8.99
CA THR A 211 20.12 9.89 8.29
C THR A 211 18.62 9.89 8.16
N LEU A 212 18.09 9.17 7.18
CA LEU A 212 16.67 8.88 7.12
C LEU A 212 16.38 7.54 7.80
N SER A 213 15.16 7.35 8.31
CA SER A 213 14.67 6.03 8.73
C SER A 213 13.22 5.80 8.32
N GLU A 214 12.89 4.52 8.13
CA GLU A 214 11.53 4.04 7.86
C GLU A 214 11.21 2.98 8.92
N ALA A 215 10.20 3.24 9.75
CA ALA A 215 9.63 2.29 10.70
C ALA A 215 8.35 1.72 10.08
N ASP A 216 8.30 0.41 9.86
CA ASP A 216 7.22 -0.31 9.16
C ASP A 216 6.58 -1.35 10.10
N GLU A 217 5.26 -1.30 10.27
CA GLU A 217 4.56 -2.29 11.09
C GLU A 217 4.44 -3.64 10.36
N SER A 218 5.09 -4.65 10.92
CA SER A 218 5.25 -5.95 10.28
C SER A 218 3.93 -6.73 10.25
N GLN A 219 3.38 -6.89 9.04
CA GLN A 219 2.15 -7.65 8.75
C GLN A 219 0.92 -7.19 9.54
N LEU A 220 0.78 -5.87 9.77
CA LEU A 220 -0.31 -5.32 10.57
C LEU A 220 -1.70 -5.77 10.10
N GLU A 221 -1.97 -5.79 8.81
CA GLU A 221 -3.29 -6.21 8.31
C GLU A 221 -3.65 -7.67 8.65
N LEU A 222 -2.66 -8.57 8.69
CA LEU A 222 -2.90 -9.95 9.14
C LEU A 222 -3.12 -10.02 10.65
N ARG A 223 -2.41 -9.19 11.44
CA ARG A 223 -2.64 -9.09 12.89
C ARG A 223 -4.05 -8.57 13.19
N ILE A 224 -4.46 -7.51 12.49
CA ILE A 224 -5.80 -6.94 12.60
C ILE A 224 -6.87 -7.95 12.17
N ALA A 225 -6.64 -8.71 11.11
CA ALA A 225 -7.55 -9.78 10.72
C ALA A 225 -7.69 -10.86 11.80
N ALA A 226 -6.58 -11.27 12.43
CA ALA A 226 -6.60 -12.23 13.54
C ALA A 226 -7.36 -11.68 14.75
N ILE A 227 -7.13 -10.41 15.13
CA ILE A 227 -7.83 -9.74 16.23
C ILE A 227 -9.33 -9.62 15.93
N ALA A 228 -9.69 -9.07 14.77
CA ALA A 228 -11.07 -8.82 14.38
C ALA A 228 -11.90 -10.12 14.25
N SER A 229 -11.27 -11.19 13.78
CA SER A 229 -11.92 -12.51 13.68
C SER A 229 -11.86 -13.32 14.97
N SER A 230 -11.00 -12.96 15.92
CA SER A 230 -10.67 -13.75 17.11
C SER A 230 -10.34 -15.21 16.75
N ASP A 231 -9.69 -15.42 15.59
CA ASP A 231 -9.31 -16.75 15.12
C ASP A 231 -8.12 -17.28 15.92
N GLY A 232 -8.35 -18.31 16.73
CA GLY A 232 -7.33 -18.86 17.61
C GLY A 232 -6.08 -19.33 16.88
N ALA A 233 -6.22 -19.96 15.71
CA ALA A 233 -5.07 -20.46 14.95
C ALA A 233 -4.22 -19.31 14.38
N MET A 234 -4.85 -18.25 13.85
CA MET A 234 -4.14 -17.05 13.43
C MET A 234 -3.48 -16.32 14.60
N MET A 235 -4.17 -16.17 15.73
CA MET A 235 -3.63 -15.53 16.93
C MET A 235 -2.42 -16.30 17.47
N ASP A 236 -2.52 -17.63 17.58
CA ASP A 236 -1.42 -18.49 18.01
C ASP A 236 -0.23 -18.44 17.05
N ALA A 237 -0.45 -18.24 15.75
CA ALA A 237 0.64 -18.09 14.77
C ALA A 237 1.49 -16.85 15.08
N PHE A 238 0.86 -15.74 15.48
CA PHE A 238 1.56 -14.52 15.88
C PHE A 238 2.26 -14.63 17.25
N LEU A 239 1.73 -15.45 18.16
CA LEU A 239 2.32 -15.66 19.48
C LEU A 239 3.51 -16.64 19.45
N ARG A 240 3.58 -17.53 18.44
CA ARG A 240 4.61 -18.59 18.34
C ARG A 240 5.96 -18.16 17.74
N GLY A 241 6.06 -17.03 17.04
CA GLY A 241 7.33 -16.61 16.47
C GLY A 241 7.28 -15.39 15.54
N THR A 242 8.45 -14.99 15.04
CA THR A 242 8.66 -13.75 14.29
C THR A 242 8.24 -13.78 12.82
N ASP A 243 8.23 -14.94 12.17
CA ASP A 243 7.84 -15.05 10.75
C ASP A 243 6.47 -15.72 10.58
N VAL A 244 5.42 -14.90 10.72
CA VAL A 244 4.03 -15.36 10.61
C VAL A 244 3.73 -16.04 9.28
N HIS A 245 4.40 -15.66 8.18
CA HIS A 245 4.14 -16.30 6.89
C HIS A 245 4.63 -17.75 6.84
N THR A 246 5.75 -18.03 7.50
CA THR A 246 6.27 -19.39 7.67
C THR A 246 5.35 -20.22 8.54
N GLU A 247 4.89 -19.66 9.67
CA GLU A 247 3.93 -20.30 10.58
C GLU A 247 2.61 -20.64 9.86
N LEU A 248 1.99 -19.66 9.21
CA LEU A 248 0.72 -19.87 8.50
C LEU A 248 0.88 -20.87 7.35
N ALA A 249 1.99 -20.82 6.60
CA ALA A 249 2.26 -21.77 5.52
C ALA A 249 2.45 -23.21 6.05
N ALA A 250 3.13 -23.37 7.19
CA ALA A 250 3.31 -24.64 7.87
C ALA A 250 1.97 -25.24 8.33
N MET A 251 1.13 -24.41 8.97
CA MET A 251 -0.21 -24.83 9.43
C MET A 251 -1.09 -25.27 8.27
N MET A 252 -1.15 -24.47 7.19
CA MET A 252 -1.92 -24.83 6.00
C MET A 252 -1.43 -26.13 5.36
N ARG A 253 -0.13 -26.43 5.41
CA ARG A 253 0.42 -27.67 4.80
C ARG A 253 0.50 -28.86 5.75
N GLY A 254 0.20 -28.67 7.03
CA GLY A 254 0.37 -29.72 8.04
C GLY A 254 1.82 -30.18 8.19
N ILE A 255 2.79 -29.28 7.98
CA ILE A 255 4.23 -29.58 8.09
C ILE A 255 4.87 -28.77 9.21
N SER A 256 6.05 -29.18 9.69
CA SER A 256 6.86 -28.36 10.59
C SER A 256 7.38 -27.11 9.87
N THR A 257 7.51 -25.99 10.58
CA THR A 257 8.15 -24.76 10.07
C THR A 257 9.58 -25.01 9.58
N LYS A 258 10.28 -26.00 10.14
CA LYS A 258 11.62 -26.43 9.67
C LYS A 258 11.63 -26.98 8.24
N HIS A 259 10.47 -27.41 7.72
CA HIS A 259 10.31 -27.92 6.37
C HIS A 259 9.72 -26.88 5.41
N VAL A 260 9.48 -25.64 5.88
CA VAL A 260 9.04 -24.54 5.04
C VAL A 260 10.26 -23.96 4.31
N THR A 261 10.32 -24.19 3.01
CA THR A 261 11.31 -23.51 2.14
C THR A 261 10.81 -22.12 1.76
N GLU A 262 11.70 -21.25 1.27
CA GLU A 262 11.31 -19.89 0.83
C GLU A 262 10.20 -19.91 -0.23
N ALA A 263 10.21 -20.89 -1.14
CA ALA A 263 9.16 -21.06 -2.13
C ALA A 263 7.80 -21.38 -1.47
N ILE A 264 7.79 -22.21 -0.42
CA ILE A 264 6.59 -22.54 0.36
C ILE A 264 6.08 -21.30 1.08
N ARG A 265 6.99 -20.60 1.76
CA ARG A 265 6.70 -19.37 2.48
C ARG A 265 6.09 -18.31 1.57
N GLN A 266 6.67 -18.08 0.40
CA GLN A 266 6.20 -17.08 -0.55
C GLN A 266 4.84 -17.46 -1.17
N ALA A 267 4.60 -18.74 -1.45
CA ALA A 267 3.30 -19.23 -1.88
C ALA A 267 2.23 -19.06 -0.78
N GLY A 268 2.58 -19.38 0.47
CA GLY A 268 1.72 -19.17 1.65
C GLY A 268 1.38 -17.70 1.85
N LYS A 269 2.39 -16.81 1.83
CA LYS A 269 2.19 -15.36 1.88
C LYS A 269 1.23 -14.86 0.80
N THR A 270 1.45 -15.28 -0.44
CA THR A 270 0.59 -14.91 -1.58
C THR A 270 -0.84 -15.40 -1.37
N THR A 271 -1.01 -16.62 -0.86
CA THR A 271 -2.33 -17.20 -0.56
C THR A 271 -3.02 -16.44 0.56
N ASN A 272 -2.33 -16.20 1.69
CA ASN A 272 -2.89 -15.49 2.84
C ASN A 272 -3.43 -14.12 2.46
N PHE A 273 -2.62 -13.29 1.78
CA PHE A 273 -3.11 -11.97 1.34
C PHE A 273 -4.21 -12.07 0.29
N HIS A 274 -4.12 -13.03 -0.64
CA HIS A 274 -5.16 -13.19 -1.66
C HIS A 274 -6.50 -13.59 -1.05
N VAL A 275 -6.51 -14.53 -0.11
CA VAL A 275 -7.73 -14.99 0.59
C VAL A 275 -8.24 -13.94 1.56
N LEU A 276 -7.35 -13.27 2.31
CA LEU A 276 -7.70 -12.17 3.20
C LEU A 276 -8.51 -11.08 2.48
N TYR A 277 -8.18 -10.82 1.21
CA TYR A 277 -8.90 -9.85 0.39
C TYR A 277 -10.10 -10.41 -0.39
N GLY A 278 -10.56 -11.61 -0.07
CA GLY A 278 -11.67 -12.30 -0.73
C GLY A 278 -11.38 -12.67 -2.19
N GLY A 279 -10.13 -12.93 -2.52
CA GLY A 279 -9.70 -13.33 -3.86
C GLY A 279 -10.18 -14.74 -4.24
N ALA A 280 -10.56 -14.93 -5.50
CA ALA A 280 -11.03 -16.21 -6.03
C ALA A 280 -9.87 -17.09 -6.55
N ALA A 281 -10.09 -18.41 -6.65
CA ALA A 281 -9.09 -19.38 -7.08
C ALA A 281 -8.40 -19.05 -8.41
N PHE A 282 -9.15 -18.61 -9.42
CA PHE A 282 -8.57 -18.19 -10.71
C PHE A 282 -7.56 -17.05 -10.55
N GLY A 283 -7.84 -16.08 -9.68
CA GLY A 283 -6.89 -15.00 -9.42
C GLY A 283 -5.64 -15.48 -8.68
N LEU A 284 -5.78 -16.48 -7.81
CA LEU A 284 -4.65 -17.07 -7.09
C LEU A 284 -3.78 -17.91 -8.03
N SER A 285 -4.41 -18.70 -8.90
CA SER A 285 -3.72 -19.58 -9.85
C SER A 285 -2.82 -18.78 -10.80
N LEU A 286 -3.29 -17.61 -11.25
CA LEU A 286 -2.48 -16.69 -12.06
C LEU A 286 -1.29 -16.10 -11.29
N ARG A 287 -1.44 -15.81 -9.99
CA ARG A 287 -0.35 -15.24 -9.17
C ARG A 287 0.72 -16.28 -8.83
N LEU A 288 0.31 -17.52 -8.60
CA LEU A 288 1.20 -18.62 -8.23
C LEU A 288 1.72 -19.42 -9.43
N GLY A 289 1.14 -19.22 -10.63
CA GLY A 289 1.48 -20.01 -11.80
C GLY A 289 1.06 -21.48 -11.68
N CYS A 290 0.01 -21.78 -10.91
CA CYS A 290 -0.50 -23.13 -10.70
C CYS A 290 -1.84 -23.36 -11.42
N SER A 291 -2.34 -24.60 -11.39
CA SER A 291 -3.66 -24.93 -11.93
C SER A 291 -4.78 -24.38 -11.04
N LYS A 292 -5.97 -24.19 -11.63
CA LYS A 292 -7.15 -23.74 -10.88
C LYS A 292 -7.53 -24.70 -9.73
N PRO A 293 -7.56 -26.04 -9.92
CA PRO A 293 -7.85 -26.96 -8.82
C PRO A 293 -6.84 -26.89 -7.66
N GLU A 294 -5.56 -26.70 -7.94
CA GLU A 294 -4.54 -26.50 -6.89
C GLU A 294 -4.82 -25.23 -6.07
N ALA A 295 -5.15 -24.13 -6.75
CA ALA A 295 -5.53 -22.89 -6.09
C ALA A 295 -6.82 -23.04 -5.27
N GLU A 296 -7.82 -23.79 -5.74
CA GLU A 296 -9.04 -24.11 -4.98
C GLU A 296 -8.70 -24.90 -3.71
N GLY A 297 -7.81 -25.90 -3.80
CA GLY A 297 -7.34 -26.67 -2.66
C GLY A 297 -6.63 -25.80 -1.61
N MET A 298 -5.77 -24.87 -2.03
CA MET A 298 -5.08 -23.94 -1.11
C MET A 298 -6.08 -23.01 -0.38
N ILE A 299 -7.11 -22.53 -1.08
CA ILE A 299 -8.16 -21.70 -0.46
C ILE A 299 -9.00 -22.52 0.52
N ALA A 300 -9.38 -23.74 0.16
CA ALA A 300 -10.13 -24.63 1.05
C ALA A 300 -9.34 -24.93 2.33
N GLN A 301 -8.04 -25.20 2.19
CA GLN A 301 -7.15 -25.46 3.31
C GLN A 301 -6.96 -24.23 4.22
N PHE A 302 -6.92 -23.02 3.64
CA PHE A 302 -6.89 -21.79 4.42
C PHE A 302 -8.12 -21.69 5.35
N TYR A 303 -9.33 -21.85 4.83
CA TYR A 303 -10.54 -21.76 5.65
C TYR A 303 -10.69 -22.93 6.63
N ALA A 304 -10.23 -24.13 6.26
CA ALA A 304 -10.18 -25.27 7.18
C ALA A 304 -9.24 -25.03 8.37
N THR A 305 -8.16 -24.26 8.15
CA THR A 305 -7.20 -23.90 9.20
C THR A 305 -7.72 -22.73 10.05
N PHE A 306 -8.28 -21.71 9.41
CA PHE A 306 -8.70 -20.45 10.04
C PHE A 306 -10.23 -20.30 10.03
N HIS A 307 -10.89 -21.16 10.80
CA HIS A 307 -12.35 -21.26 10.86
C HIS A 307 -13.02 -20.03 11.50
N GLY A 308 -12.36 -19.39 12.47
CA GLY A 308 -12.82 -18.15 13.09
C GLY A 308 -12.81 -16.99 12.08
N PHE A 309 -11.77 -16.94 11.23
CA PHE A 309 -11.73 -15.98 10.13
C PHE A 309 -12.84 -16.20 9.11
N GLU A 310 -13.12 -17.45 8.72
CA GLU A 310 -14.23 -17.75 7.80
C GLU A 310 -15.58 -17.32 8.39
N ALA A 311 -15.82 -17.65 9.67
CA ALA A 311 -17.05 -17.29 10.37
C ALA A 311 -17.22 -15.77 10.44
N TRP A 312 -16.17 -15.05 10.81
CA TRP A 312 -16.14 -13.59 10.82
C TRP A 312 -16.41 -12.99 9.43
N GLN A 313 -15.76 -13.51 8.38
CA GLN A 313 -15.97 -13.05 7.01
C GLN A 313 -17.43 -13.20 6.58
N ARG A 314 -18.03 -14.37 6.84
CA ARG A 314 -19.44 -14.64 6.53
C ARG A 314 -20.37 -13.70 7.30
N ALA A 315 -20.07 -13.42 8.56
CA ALA A 315 -20.82 -12.48 9.38
C ALA A 315 -20.74 -11.05 8.82
N GLN A 316 -19.55 -10.58 8.42
CA GLN A 316 -19.34 -9.28 7.78
C GLN A 316 -20.11 -9.16 6.46
N GLU A 317 -20.07 -10.20 5.62
CA GLU A 317 -20.85 -10.23 4.38
C GLU A 317 -22.37 -10.20 4.63
N ALA A 318 -22.86 -10.94 5.63
CA ALA A 318 -24.26 -10.93 6.01
C ALA A 318 -24.70 -9.56 6.56
N PHE A 319 -23.86 -8.94 7.39
CA PHE A 319 -24.08 -7.60 7.90
C PHE A 319 -24.17 -6.58 6.77
N ALA A 320 -23.20 -6.58 5.83
CA ALA A 320 -23.20 -5.68 4.69
C ALA A 320 -24.43 -5.85 3.78
N LYS A 321 -24.92 -7.09 3.60
CA LYS A 321 -26.15 -7.37 2.83
C LYS A 321 -27.39 -6.76 3.48
N LYS A 322 -27.46 -6.77 4.81
CA LYS A 322 -28.61 -6.28 5.58
C LYS A 322 -28.58 -4.77 5.80
N HIS A 323 -27.41 -4.23 6.12
CA HIS A 323 -27.25 -2.85 6.57
C HIS A 323 -26.71 -1.91 5.51
N LEU A 324 -26.17 -2.43 4.41
CA LEU A 324 -25.50 -1.65 3.35
C LEU A 324 -24.35 -0.77 3.88
N TYR A 325 -23.77 -1.14 5.02
CA TYR A 325 -22.49 -0.62 5.48
C TYR A 325 -21.75 -1.71 6.27
N VAL A 326 -20.47 -1.46 6.53
CA VAL A 326 -19.67 -2.16 7.55
C VAL A 326 -19.02 -1.15 8.46
N GLU A 327 -18.67 -1.56 9.66
CA GLU A 327 -18.04 -0.73 10.69
C GLU A 327 -16.72 -1.37 11.13
N SER A 328 -15.72 -0.52 11.41
CA SER A 328 -14.40 -0.90 11.90
C SER A 328 -14.35 -0.87 13.43
N MET A 329 -13.33 -1.44 14.07
CA MET A 329 -13.19 -1.44 15.54
C MET A 329 -13.17 -0.03 16.14
N PHE A 330 -12.64 0.94 15.40
CA PHE A 330 -12.61 2.36 15.81
C PHE A 330 -13.90 3.13 15.46
N GLY A 331 -14.98 2.44 15.07
CA GLY A 331 -16.29 3.03 14.77
C GLY A 331 -16.46 3.59 13.37
N ARG A 332 -15.51 3.36 12.46
CA ARG A 332 -15.56 3.95 11.11
C ARG A 332 -16.47 3.16 10.19
N ARG A 333 -17.44 3.83 9.56
CA ARG A 333 -18.38 3.20 8.62
C ARG A 333 -17.97 3.35 7.16
N ARG A 334 -18.17 2.27 6.40
CA ARG A 334 -18.14 2.28 4.93
C ARG A 334 -19.50 1.87 4.39
N HIS A 335 -20.20 2.82 3.77
CA HIS A 335 -21.49 2.59 3.14
C HIS A 335 -21.36 2.03 1.72
N PHE A 336 -22.38 1.29 1.29
CA PHE A 336 -22.50 0.65 0.00
C PHE A 336 -23.85 0.98 -0.65
N VAL A 337 -23.85 1.06 -1.97
CA VAL A 337 -25.09 1.13 -2.75
C VAL A 337 -25.56 -0.30 -2.99
N GLN A 338 -26.85 -0.56 -2.81
CA GLN A 338 -27.40 -1.89 -3.03
C GLN A 338 -27.19 -2.35 -4.48
N PRO A 339 -26.51 -3.49 -4.71
CA PRO A 339 -26.35 -4.03 -6.05
C PRO A 339 -27.66 -4.65 -6.53
N ARG A 340 -27.86 -4.73 -7.85
CA ARG A 340 -28.98 -5.49 -8.45
C ARG A 340 -28.99 -6.95 -8.01
N SER A 341 -27.81 -7.54 -7.84
CA SER A 341 -27.64 -8.92 -7.38
C SER A 341 -26.31 -9.09 -6.66
N TRP A 342 -26.36 -9.73 -5.49
CA TRP A 342 -25.17 -10.10 -4.72
C TRP A 342 -24.29 -11.15 -5.44
N LYS A 343 -24.86 -11.90 -6.38
CA LYS A 343 -24.14 -12.90 -7.20
C LYS A 343 -23.42 -12.27 -8.40
N ALA A 344 -23.82 -11.06 -8.80
CA ALA A 344 -23.22 -10.33 -9.92
C ALA A 344 -21.80 -9.83 -9.56
N PRO A 345 -20.96 -9.48 -10.55
CA PRO A 345 -19.60 -8.97 -10.31
C PRO A 345 -19.56 -7.77 -9.35
N GLU A 346 -20.55 -6.86 -9.44
CA GLU A 346 -20.69 -5.73 -8.54
C GLU A 346 -20.98 -6.16 -7.10
N GLY A 347 -21.94 -7.06 -6.89
CA GLY A 347 -22.26 -7.59 -5.57
C GLY A 347 -21.05 -8.28 -4.93
N LYS A 348 -20.35 -9.14 -5.69
CA LYS A 348 -19.10 -9.77 -5.23
C LYS A 348 -18.01 -8.75 -4.90
N ARG A 349 -17.92 -7.65 -5.65
CA ARG A 349 -16.99 -6.54 -5.35
C ARG A 349 -17.34 -5.86 -4.03
N ILE A 350 -18.62 -5.60 -3.77
CA ILE A 350 -19.08 -5.00 -2.51
C ILE A 350 -18.76 -5.92 -1.33
N LEU A 351 -19.03 -7.22 -1.44
CA LEU A 351 -18.73 -8.18 -0.37
C LEU A 351 -17.23 -8.25 -0.04
N ARG A 352 -16.35 -8.26 -1.05
CA ARG A 352 -14.91 -8.12 -0.81
C ARG A 352 -14.56 -6.81 -0.12
N GLN A 353 -15.22 -5.71 -0.49
CA GLN A 353 -14.99 -4.41 0.15
C GLN A 353 -15.50 -4.35 1.59
N ALA A 354 -16.58 -5.08 1.91
CA ALA A 354 -17.14 -5.20 3.25
C ALA A 354 -16.16 -5.91 4.20
N VAL A 355 -15.47 -6.94 3.71
CA VAL A 355 -14.43 -7.65 4.49
C VAL A 355 -13.16 -6.81 4.62
N ASN A 356 -12.70 -6.20 3.54
CA ASN A 356 -11.40 -5.52 3.53
C ASN A 356 -11.40 -4.16 4.22
N ALA A 357 -12.53 -3.45 4.21
CA ALA A 357 -12.58 -2.08 4.72
C ALA A 357 -12.33 -1.97 6.23
N PRO A 358 -12.91 -2.81 7.09
CA PRO A 358 -12.57 -2.84 8.51
C PRO A 358 -11.09 -3.15 8.72
N ILE A 359 -10.55 -4.22 8.12
CA ILE A 359 -9.15 -4.62 8.29
C ILE A 359 -8.18 -3.49 7.91
N GLN A 360 -8.35 -2.89 6.74
CA GLN A 360 -7.47 -1.79 6.29
C GLN A 360 -7.68 -0.50 7.09
N GLY A 361 -8.92 -0.23 7.49
CA GLY A 361 -9.28 0.93 8.32
C GLY A 361 -8.65 0.85 9.69
N ASP A 362 -8.76 -0.30 10.35
CA ASP A 362 -8.25 -0.53 11.69
C ASP A 362 -6.72 -0.62 11.68
N ALA A 363 -6.10 -1.25 10.68
CA ALA A 363 -4.65 -1.19 10.49
C ALA A 363 -4.17 0.26 10.37
N SER A 364 -4.80 1.06 9.49
CA SER A 364 -4.42 2.47 9.35
C SER A 364 -4.66 3.30 10.61
N ALA A 365 -5.71 3.01 11.38
CA ALA A 365 -5.98 3.67 12.64
C ALA A 365 -4.87 3.40 13.66
N VAL A 366 -4.49 2.13 13.83
CA VAL A 366 -3.40 1.70 14.72
C VAL A 366 -2.08 2.39 14.36
N THR A 367 -1.68 2.33 13.08
CA THR A 367 -0.46 3.00 12.60
C THR A 367 -0.49 4.50 12.91
N ASN A 368 -1.60 5.18 12.59
CA ASN A 368 -1.69 6.62 12.75
C ASN A 368 -1.70 7.06 14.23
N ILE A 369 -2.19 6.22 15.14
CA ILE A 369 -2.13 6.46 16.59
C ILE A 369 -0.68 6.37 17.06
N GLY A 370 0.04 5.31 16.70
CA GLY A 370 1.45 5.14 17.07
C GLY A 370 2.35 6.23 16.49
N ILE A 371 2.13 6.61 15.23
CA ILE A 371 2.82 7.73 14.59
C ILE A 371 2.55 9.05 15.32
N LYS A 372 1.30 9.29 15.74
CA LYS A 372 0.95 10.47 16.54
C LYS A 372 1.79 10.53 17.80
N GLN A 373 1.81 9.43 18.55
CA GLN A 373 2.50 9.35 19.83
C GLN A 373 4.00 9.58 19.66
N ALA A 374 4.60 8.99 18.63
CA ALA A 374 6.00 9.26 18.28
C ALA A 374 6.24 10.74 17.99
N MET A 375 5.37 11.39 17.22
CA MET A 375 5.47 12.82 16.93
C MET A 375 5.33 13.68 18.20
N ASP A 376 4.34 13.38 19.04
CA ASP A 376 4.10 14.09 20.29
C ASP A 376 5.29 13.93 21.25
N ARG A 377 5.90 12.75 21.31
CA ARG A 377 7.08 12.46 22.15
C ARG A 377 8.32 13.20 21.64
N ILE A 378 8.57 13.19 20.33
CA ILE A 378 9.64 13.97 19.68
C ILE A 378 9.51 15.47 20.01
N GLU A 379 8.29 16.01 19.95
CA GLU A 379 8.03 17.42 20.28
C GLU A 379 8.21 17.70 21.78
N LYS A 380 7.61 16.89 22.64
CA LYS A 380 7.69 17.02 24.10
C LYS A 380 9.13 17.00 24.60
N GLU A 381 9.95 16.13 24.02
CA GLU A 381 11.36 15.95 24.37
C GLU A 381 12.29 16.94 23.63
N ARG A 382 11.72 17.83 22.80
CA ARG A 382 12.41 18.90 22.08
C ARG A 382 13.52 18.40 21.15
N LEU A 383 13.32 17.22 20.55
CA LEU A 383 14.25 16.64 19.59
C LEU A 383 14.22 17.40 18.26
N GLN A 384 15.36 17.43 17.59
CA GLN A 384 15.54 18.13 16.31
C GLN A 384 15.04 17.30 15.13
N SER A 385 15.08 15.98 15.23
CA SER A 385 14.60 15.03 14.23
C SER A 385 13.13 15.26 13.86
N LYS A 386 12.75 14.91 12.63
CA LYS A 386 11.42 15.21 12.07
C LYS A 386 10.82 14.00 11.38
N LEU A 387 9.61 13.59 11.78
CA LEU A 387 8.75 12.82 10.88
C LEU A 387 8.31 13.71 9.72
N PHE A 388 8.43 13.22 8.49
CA PHE A 388 8.11 14.02 7.31
C PHE A 388 7.13 13.35 6.34
N MET A 389 6.91 12.05 6.45
CA MET A 389 6.01 11.32 5.56
C MET A 389 5.48 10.06 6.24
N THR A 390 4.32 9.59 5.80
CA THR A 390 3.79 8.26 6.09
C THR A 390 3.51 7.52 4.78
N VAL A 391 3.91 6.24 4.70
CA VAL A 391 3.67 5.40 3.53
C VAL A 391 2.93 4.15 3.96
N HIS A 392 1.59 4.21 3.84
CA HIS A 392 0.69 3.15 4.30
C HIS A 392 0.85 2.89 5.80
N ASP A 393 1.54 1.81 6.15
CA ASP A 393 1.84 1.27 7.47
C ASP A 393 3.24 1.67 7.98
N SER A 394 3.91 2.60 7.29
CA SER A 394 5.26 3.08 7.67
C SER A 394 5.34 4.57 7.99
N ALA A 395 6.25 4.89 8.90
CA ALA A 395 6.63 6.24 9.31
C ALA A 395 8.05 6.58 8.83
N LEU A 396 8.22 7.73 8.18
CA LEU A 396 9.51 8.20 7.70
C LEU A 396 10.03 9.36 8.54
N THR A 397 11.23 9.19 9.09
CA THR A 397 11.93 10.20 9.88
C THR A 397 13.20 10.68 9.20
N ASP A 398 13.48 11.96 9.40
CA ASP A 398 14.73 12.64 9.09
C ASP A 398 15.43 12.89 10.43
N ASN A 399 16.48 12.11 10.69
CA ASN A 399 17.12 12.02 11.99
C ASN A 399 18.29 12.99 12.07
N TYR A 400 18.26 13.84 13.09
CA TYR A 400 19.36 14.72 13.42
C TYR A 400 20.60 13.92 13.87
N PRO A 401 21.83 14.37 13.53
CA PRO A 401 23.05 13.71 13.99
C PRO A 401 23.07 13.56 15.52
N GLY A 402 23.23 12.32 15.99
CA GLY A 402 23.25 11.99 17.43
C GLY A 402 21.90 11.69 18.07
N GLU A 403 20.78 11.85 17.34
CA GLU A 403 19.44 11.48 17.83
C GLU A 403 18.92 10.16 17.24
N ARG A 404 19.63 9.56 16.28
CA ARG A 404 19.13 8.45 15.45
C ARG A 404 18.62 7.26 16.29
N GLU A 405 19.46 6.72 17.16
CA GLU A 405 19.15 5.55 17.98
C GLU A 405 17.95 5.84 18.88
N TYR A 406 17.92 7.04 19.45
CA TYR A 406 16.83 7.45 20.33
C TYR A 406 15.50 7.63 19.58
N ILE A 407 15.54 8.11 18.33
CA ILE A 407 14.37 8.14 17.46
C ILE A 407 13.90 6.73 17.11
N HIS A 408 14.82 5.78 16.93
CA HIS A 408 14.44 4.38 16.71
C HIS A 408 13.73 3.78 17.90
N ASP A 409 14.20 4.07 19.12
CA ASP A 409 13.54 3.65 20.36
C ASP A 409 12.14 4.27 20.47
N ILE A 410 11.99 5.58 20.23
CA ILE A 410 10.68 6.24 20.23
C ILE A 410 9.74 5.62 19.19
N LEU A 411 10.21 5.39 17.96
CA LEU A 411 9.38 4.79 16.91
C LEU A 411 8.94 3.37 17.31
N ARG A 412 9.85 2.56 17.88
CA ARG A 412 9.54 1.21 18.33
C ARG A 412 8.52 1.24 19.47
N ASP A 413 8.79 1.99 20.53
CA ASP A 413 7.92 2.09 21.70
C ASP A 413 6.51 2.52 21.30
N GLU A 414 6.38 3.64 20.58
CA GLU A 414 5.08 4.25 20.35
C GLU A 414 4.28 3.54 19.25
N MET A 415 4.93 2.94 18.25
CA MET A 415 4.25 2.18 17.20
C MET A 415 4.01 0.71 17.58
N GLU A 416 4.79 0.11 18.48
CA GLU A 416 4.49 -1.22 19.02
C GLU A 416 3.43 -1.16 20.13
N HIS A 417 3.30 -0.01 20.80
CA HIS A 417 2.35 0.24 21.89
C HIS A 417 1.43 1.45 21.64
N PRO A 418 0.66 1.46 20.53
CA PRO A 418 -0.27 2.55 20.28
C PRO A 418 -1.39 2.53 21.32
N ASN A 419 -1.67 3.69 21.92
CA ASN A 419 -2.74 3.91 22.90
C ASN A 419 -4.11 3.86 22.21
N THR A 420 -4.51 2.66 21.80
CA THR A 420 -5.79 2.36 21.15
C THR A 420 -6.94 2.32 22.14
N GLU A 421 -6.66 2.08 23.43
CA GLU A 421 -7.66 2.01 24.49
C GLU A 421 -8.37 3.35 24.71
N GLN A 422 -7.73 4.48 24.41
CA GLN A 422 -8.38 5.79 24.43
C GLN A 422 -9.57 5.89 23.45
N PHE A 423 -9.62 5.01 22.44
CA PHE A 423 -10.72 4.89 21.49
C PHE A 423 -11.63 3.68 21.76
N GLY A 424 -11.44 3.01 22.91
CA GLY A 424 -12.21 1.82 23.30
C GLY A 424 -11.78 0.52 22.60
N VAL A 425 -10.63 0.51 21.94
CA VAL A 425 -10.10 -0.66 21.22
C VAL A 425 -8.92 -1.24 22.00
N LYS A 426 -9.00 -2.53 22.34
CA LYS A 426 -7.89 -3.27 22.96
C LYS A 426 -7.28 -4.23 21.95
N LEU A 427 -5.99 -4.06 21.67
CA LEU A 427 -5.24 -4.99 20.84
C LEU A 427 -4.86 -6.23 21.67
N THR A 428 -5.22 -7.41 21.16
CA THR A 428 -4.97 -8.70 21.85
C THR A 428 -3.69 -9.40 21.38
N LEU A 429 -3.03 -8.86 20.36
CA LEU A 429 -1.75 -9.34 19.85
C LEU A 429 -0.70 -8.22 19.93
N PRO A 430 0.57 -8.56 20.23
CA PRO A 430 1.65 -7.59 20.15
C PRO A 430 1.83 -7.12 18.71
N LEU A 431 2.22 -5.86 18.55
CA LEU A 431 2.67 -5.31 17.29
C LEU A 431 4.19 -5.45 17.19
N GLN A 432 4.72 -5.33 15.97
CA GLN A 432 6.16 -5.41 15.74
C GLN A 432 6.55 -4.40 14.68
N VAL A 433 7.60 -3.64 14.96
CA VAL A 433 8.10 -2.59 14.07
C VAL A 433 9.49 -2.95 13.57
N ASP A 434 9.61 -3.02 12.24
CA ASP A 434 10.89 -3.18 11.56
C ASP A 434 11.41 -1.80 11.14
N ILE A 435 12.62 -1.46 11.57
CA ILE A 435 13.25 -0.17 11.23
C ILE A 435 14.34 -0.38 10.18
N LYS A 436 14.31 0.46 9.16
CA LYS A 436 15.40 0.63 8.19
C LYS A 436 16.01 2.02 8.33
N THR A 437 17.31 2.14 8.09
CA THR A 437 18.01 3.43 8.11
C THR A 437 19.02 3.52 6.98
N GLY A 438 19.23 4.73 6.47
CA GLY A 438 20.25 5.00 5.45
C GLY A 438 20.44 6.49 5.19
N PRO A 439 21.48 6.86 4.41
CA PRO A 439 21.75 8.25 4.06
C PRO A 439 20.72 8.83 3.07
N THR A 440 20.07 7.97 2.27
CA THR A 440 18.96 8.34 1.37
C THR A 440 17.79 7.38 1.59
N TRP A 441 16.60 7.77 1.13
CA TRP A 441 15.45 6.86 1.19
C TRP A 441 15.64 5.63 0.29
N GLY A 442 16.44 5.75 -0.76
CA GLY A 442 16.76 4.64 -1.65
C GLY A 442 17.73 3.61 -1.07
N SER A 443 18.59 4.00 -0.13
CA SER A 443 19.68 3.16 0.40
C SER A 443 19.47 2.68 1.83
N MET A 444 18.24 2.74 2.35
CA MET A 444 17.93 2.26 3.69
C MET A 444 18.08 0.74 3.80
N SER A 445 18.80 0.28 4.81
CA SER A 445 18.95 -1.14 5.14
C SER A 445 18.26 -1.45 6.46
N LYS A 446 17.74 -2.68 6.60
CA LYS A 446 17.11 -3.14 7.84
C LYS A 446 18.16 -3.15 8.95
N LEU A 447 17.81 -2.56 10.09
CA LEU A 447 18.61 -2.70 11.30
C LEU A 447 18.53 -4.15 11.76
N VAL A 448 19.68 -4.81 11.81
CA VAL A 448 19.79 -6.08 12.51
C VAL A 448 19.80 -5.71 13.99
N THR A 449 18.66 -5.89 14.66
CA THR A 449 18.61 -5.88 16.13
C THR A 449 19.56 -6.96 16.62
N ALA A 450 20.56 -6.55 17.40
CA ALA A 450 21.55 -7.43 18.00
C ALA A 450 20.92 -8.38 19.03
#